data_AF-A0A3A3F178-F1
#
_entry.id   AF-A0A3A3F178-F1
#
_cell.length_a   1.000
_cell.length_b   1.000
_cell.length_c   1.000
_cell.angle_alpha   90.00
_cell.angle_beta   90.00
_cell.angle_gamma   90.00
#
_symmetry.space_group_name_H-M   'P 1'
#
loop_
_entity.id
_entity.type
_entity.pdbx_description
1 polymer ?
#
loop_
_entity_poly.entity_id
_entity_poly.type
_entity_poly.pdbx_seq_one_letter_code
_entity_poly.pdbx_strand_id
1 'polypeptide(L)'
;MKMHDDIHNYYEKLVVEDITKRNLESTYSDDIMADLCCTVLNQLPARYIRYDVDMEFYLPQTERIRMEQQVQTAIDVAISQVAKKKELQK
;
A
#
# COMPACT_ATOMS: atom_id res chain seq x y z
N MET A 1 -13.54 -23.02 -3.30
CA MET A 1 -13.09 -21.90 -2.45
C MET A 1 -11.83 -21.32 -3.09
N LYS A 2 -11.88 -20.08 -3.60
CA LYS A 2 -10.69 -19.37 -4.09
C LYS A 2 -10.20 -18.50 -2.95
N MET A 3 -9.01 -18.80 -2.42
CA MET A 3 -8.49 -18.09 -1.24
C MET A 3 -8.30 -16.59 -1.48
N HIS A 4 -7.96 -16.16 -2.70
CA HIS A 4 -7.66 -14.75 -3.01
C HIS A 4 -8.89 -13.84 -3.05
N ASP A 5 -10.10 -14.38 -3.24
CA ASP A 5 -11.33 -13.58 -3.28
C ASP A 5 -11.90 -13.31 -1.88
N ASP A 6 -11.51 -14.14 -0.91
CA ASP A 6 -12.01 -14.10 0.46
C ASP A 6 -10.96 -13.59 1.46
N ILE A 7 -9.66 -13.61 1.15
CA ILE A 7 -8.58 -13.27 2.08
C ILE A 7 -7.60 -12.33 1.41
N HIS A 8 -7.39 -11.16 2.01
CA HIS A 8 -6.48 -10.12 1.50
C HIS A 8 -5.72 -9.47 2.64
N ASN A 9 -4.61 -8.80 2.33
CA ASN A 9 -3.86 -8.04 3.32
C ASN A 9 -4.55 -6.68 3.53
N TYR A 10 -4.90 -6.34 4.77
CA TYR A 10 -5.57 -5.08 5.09
C TYR A 10 -4.76 -3.84 4.66
N TYR A 11 -3.43 -3.95 4.59
CA TYR A 11 -2.59 -2.87 4.07
C TYR A 11 -2.84 -2.54 2.60
N GLU A 12 -3.36 -3.47 1.78
CA GLU A 12 -3.71 -3.20 0.38
C GLU A 12 -4.73 -2.05 0.27
N LYS A 13 -5.73 -2.05 1.16
CA LYS A 13 -6.72 -0.97 1.24
C LYS A 13 -6.07 0.37 1.57
N LEU A 14 -5.24 0.42 2.62
CA LEU A 14 -4.58 1.64 3.06
C LEU A 14 -3.61 2.20 2.00
N VAL A 15 -2.93 1.32 1.28
CA VAL A 15 -2.02 1.69 0.19
C VAL A 15 -2.80 2.33 -0.97
N VAL A 16 -3.90 1.71 -1.39
CA VAL A 16 -4.78 2.28 -2.44
C VAL A 16 -5.32 3.65 -2.01
N GLU A 17 -5.83 3.77 -0.78
CA GLU A 17 -6.35 5.04 -0.26
C GLU A 17 -5.30 6.16 -0.30
N ASP A 18 -4.06 5.90 0.13
CA ASP A 18 -2.99 6.91 0.13
C ASP A 18 -2.49 7.23 -1.30
N ILE A 19 -2.42 6.23 -2.19
CA ILE A 19 -2.11 6.41 -3.62
C ILE A 19 -3.14 7.32 -4.30
N THR A 20 -4.43 7.05 -4.10
CA THR A 20 -5.52 7.86 -4.66
C THR A 20 -5.51 9.26 -4.08
N LYS A 21 -5.29 9.40 -2.76
CA LYS A 21 -5.18 10.70 -2.08
C LYS A 21 -4.05 11.57 -2.63
N ARG A 22 -2.94 10.94 -3.02
CA ARG A 22 -1.77 11.60 -3.62
C ARG A 22 -1.87 11.74 -5.15
N ASN A 23 -2.91 11.19 -5.76
CA ASN A 23 -3.13 11.19 -7.21
C ASN A 23 -1.94 10.61 -8.01
N LEU A 24 -1.28 9.57 -7.47
CA LEU A 24 -0.08 8.98 -8.09
C LEU A 24 -0.40 8.25 -9.41
N GLU A 25 -1.63 7.76 -9.56
CA GLU A 25 -2.13 7.11 -10.78
C GLU A 25 -2.10 8.05 -11.99
N SER A 26 -2.21 9.36 -11.78
CA SER A 26 -2.07 10.36 -12.86
C SER A 26 -0.62 10.62 -13.27
N THR A 27 0.35 10.22 -12.43
CA THR A 27 1.78 10.55 -12.57
C THR A 27 2.59 9.38 -13.12
N TYR A 28 2.19 8.16 -12.78
CA TYR A 28 2.90 6.93 -13.14
C TYR A 28 2.04 6.03 -14.02
N SER A 29 2.68 5.26 -14.90
CA SER A 29 2.00 4.24 -15.69
C SER A 29 1.59 3.04 -14.83
N ASP A 30 0.65 2.24 -15.30
CA ASP A 30 0.16 1.03 -14.63
C ASP A 30 1.30 0.08 -14.22
N ASP A 31 2.30 -0.12 -15.09
CA ASP A 31 3.46 -0.96 -14.78
C ASP A 31 4.28 -0.42 -13.60
N ILE A 32 4.49 0.90 -13.54
CA ILE A 32 5.22 1.54 -12.43
C ILE A 32 4.38 1.49 -11.16
N MET A 33 3.06 1.66 -11.27
CA MET A 33 2.16 1.57 -10.14
C MET A 33 2.14 0.15 -9.55
N ALA A 34 2.15 -0.89 -10.39
CA ALA A 34 2.25 -2.27 -9.94
C ALA A 34 3.57 -2.52 -9.18
N ASP A 35 4.71 -2.10 -9.75
CA ASP A 35 6.03 -2.19 -9.10
C ASP A 35 6.06 -1.43 -7.77
N LEU A 36 5.47 -0.23 -7.73
CA LEU A 36 5.36 0.60 -6.54
C LEU A 36 4.55 -0.11 -5.46
N CYS A 37 3.34 -0.59 -5.78
CA CYS A 37 2.48 -1.32 -4.85
C CYS A 37 3.17 -2.56 -4.28
N CYS A 38 3.82 -3.37 -5.12
CA CYS A 38 4.59 -4.53 -4.67
C CYS A 38 5.72 -4.13 -3.70
N THR A 39 6.44 -3.06 -4.02
CA THR A 39 7.55 -2.57 -3.18
C THR A 39 7.05 -2.04 -1.84
N VAL A 40 5.91 -1.33 -1.82
CA VAL A 40 5.30 -0.80 -0.60
C VAL A 40 4.78 -1.94 0.29
N LEU A 41 4.01 -2.87 -0.27
CA LEU A 41 3.42 -3.97 0.50
C LEU A 41 4.49 -4.89 1.12
N ASN A 42 5.61 -5.09 0.45
CA ASN A 42 6.74 -5.87 0.98
C ASN A 42 7.49 -5.19 2.14
N GLN A 43 7.31 -3.88 2.35
CA GLN A 43 7.89 -3.15 3.49
C GLN A 43 6.98 -3.17 4.72
N LEU A 44 5.71 -3.54 4.56
CA LEU A 44 4.69 -3.50 5.59
C LEU A 44 4.51 -4.90 6.23
N PRO A 45 4.11 -4.98 7.51
CA PRO A 45 3.87 -6.28 8.13
C PRO A 45 2.64 -6.96 7.49
N ALA A 46 2.69 -8.28 7.39
CA ALA A 46 1.55 -9.05 6.88
C ALA A 46 0.35 -8.96 7.84
N ARG A 47 -0.83 -8.57 7.33
CA ARG A 47 -2.08 -8.49 8.10
C ARG A 47 -3.24 -9.00 7.25
N TYR A 48 -3.35 -10.32 7.12
CA TYR A 48 -4.42 -10.94 6.35
C TYR A 48 -5.73 -11.00 7.12
N ILE A 49 -6.81 -10.62 6.46
CA ILE A 49 -8.17 -10.60 6.99
C ILE A 49 -9.14 -11.18 5.97
N ARG A 50 -10.34 -11.51 6.43
CA ARG A 50 -11.43 -11.95 5.55
C ARG A 50 -12.38 -10.79 5.18
N TYR A 51 -12.73 -9.98 6.17
CA TYR A 51 -13.69 -8.89 6.01
C TYR A 51 -13.11 -7.60 6.57
N ASP A 52 -13.08 -6.55 5.75
CA ASP A 52 -12.65 -5.22 6.18
C ASP A 52 -13.48 -4.72 7.35
N VAL A 53 -14.80 -4.95 7.32
CA VAL A 53 -15.75 -4.46 8.35
C VAL A 53 -15.39 -4.94 9.75
N ASP A 54 -14.92 -6.19 9.89
CA ASP A 54 -14.50 -6.74 11.17
C ASP A 54 -13.24 -6.02 11.66
N MET A 55 -12.26 -5.87 10.77
CA MET A 55 -11.02 -5.17 11.08
C MET A 55 -11.30 -3.72 11.47
N GLU A 56 -12.14 -2.99 10.74
CA GLU A 56 -12.46 -1.60 11.04
C GLU A 56 -13.20 -1.42 12.37
N PHE A 57 -14.05 -2.37 12.74
CA PHE A 57 -14.80 -2.33 14.01
C PHE A 57 -13.91 -2.61 15.22
N TYR A 58 -12.97 -3.56 15.10
CA TYR A 58 -12.10 -3.96 16.22
C TYR A 58 -10.77 -3.21 16.28
N LEU A 59 -10.34 -2.57 15.20
CA LEU A 59 -9.06 -1.85 15.13
C LEU A 59 -9.12 -0.56 15.97
N PRO A 60 -8.30 -0.43 17.03
CA PRO A 60 -8.21 0.81 17.78
C PRO A 60 -7.76 1.96 16.87
N GLN A 61 -8.35 3.14 17.08
CA GLN A 61 -8.03 4.32 16.27
C GLN A 61 -6.53 4.67 16.27
N THR A 62 -5.86 4.48 17.42
CA THR A 62 -4.42 4.71 17.55
C THR A 62 -3.59 3.73 16.72
N GLU A 63 -4.01 2.47 16.62
CA GLU A 63 -3.37 1.46 15.77
C GLU A 63 -3.59 1.81 14.29
N ARG A 64 -4.80 2.22 13.91
CA ARG A 64 -5.10 2.68 12.54
C ARG A 64 -4.19 3.83 12.12
N ILE A 65 -4.08 4.88 12.93
CA ILE A 65 -3.22 6.04 12.63
C ILE A 65 -1.76 5.60 12.45
N ARG A 66 -1.28 4.69 13.29
CA ARG A 66 0.08 4.14 13.16
C ARG A 66 0.26 3.37 11.85
N MET A 67 -0.73 2.56 11.45
CA MET A 67 -0.68 1.82 10.19
C MET A 67 -0.67 2.76 8.99
N GLU A 68 -1.49 3.81 9.00
CA GLU A 68 -1.51 4.84 7.94
C GLU A 68 -0.15 5.56 7.84
N GLN A 69 0.48 5.91 8.97
CA GLN A 69 1.82 6.51 8.98
C GLN A 69 2.89 5.58 8.41
N GLN A 70 2.81 4.28 8.69
CA GLN A 70 3.71 3.28 8.13
C GLN A 70 3.55 3.19 6.60
N VAL A 71 2.31 3.18 6.12
CA VAL A 71 2.00 3.17 4.68
C VAL A 71 2.57 4.41 3.99
N GLN A 72 2.32 5.60 4.55
CA GLN A 72 2.84 6.86 4.00
C GLN A 72 4.36 6.83 3.90
N THR A 73 5.04 6.37 4.95
CA THR A 73 6.50 6.23 4.98
C THR A 73 7.00 5.25 3.92
N ALA A 74 6.35 4.08 3.79
CA ALA A 74 6.72 3.06 2.81
C ALA A 74 6.53 3.54 1.36
N ILE A 75 5.46 4.31 1.09
CA ILE A 75 5.21 4.95 -0.19
C ILE A 75 6.30 5.97 -0.52
N ASP A 76 6.67 6.84 0.44
CA ASP A 76 7.73 7.83 0.23
C ASP A 76 9.08 7.16 -0.10
N VAL A 77 9.41 6.08 0.61
CA VAL A 77 10.60 5.27 0.32
C VAL A 77 10.52 4.67 -1.08
N ALA A 78 9.39 4.07 -1.47
CA ALA A 78 9.23 3.44 -2.78
C ALA A 78 9.31 4.46 -3.93
N ILE A 79 8.69 5.65 -3.78
CA ILE A 79 8.81 6.75 -4.75
C ILE A 79 10.28 7.16 -4.92
N SER A 80 11.04 7.27 -3.82
CA SER A 80 12.46 7.63 -3.87
C SER A 80 13.30 6.59 -4.64
N GLN A 81 12.94 5.30 -4.54
CA GLN A 81 13.61 4.22 -5.26
C GLN A 81 13.27 4.24 -6.76
N VAL A 82 12.00 4.47 -7.10
CA VAL A 82 11.56 4.63 -8.49
C VAL A 82 12.24 5.82 -9.16
N ALA A 83 12.37 6.96 -8.46
CA ALA A 83 13.07 8.14 -8.97
C ALA A 83 14.55 7.84 -9.27
N LYS A 84 15.27 7.20 -8.35
CA LYS A 84 16.69 6.80 -8.56
C LYS A 84 16.86 5.82 -9.72
N LYS A 85 15.95 4.86 -9.88
CA LYS A 85 15.98 3.90 -11.00
C LYS A 85 15.87 4.62 -12.36
N LYS A 86 15.05 5.68 -12.46
CA LYS A 86 14.96 6.51 -13.68
C LYS A 86 16.26 7.27 -13.97
N GLU A 87 16.97 7.74 -12.95
CA GLU A 87 18.25 8.44 -13.11
C GLU A 87 19.38 7.50 -13.57
N LEU A 88 19.39 6.27 -13.05
CA LEU A 88 20.39 5.24 -13.40
C LEU A 88 20.20 4.64 -14.81
N GLN A 89 19.04 4.85 -15.43
CA GLN A 89 18.71 4.38 -16.78
C GLN A 89 18.92 5.45 -17.86
N LYS A 90 19.40 6.65 -17.49
CA LYS A 90 19.87 7.70 -18.41
C LYS A 90 21.36 7.54 -18.69
#